data_AF-A0A7U7GBK9-F1
#
_entry.id   AF-A0A7U7GBK9-F1
#
_cell.length_a   1.000
_cell.length_b   1.000
_cell.length_c   1.000
_cell.angle_alpha   90.00
_cell.angle_beta   90.00
_cell.angle_gamma   90.00
#
_symmetry.space_group_name_H-M   'P 1'
#
loop_
_entity.id
_entity.type
_entity.pdbx_description
1 polymer ?
#
loop_
_entity_poly.entity_id
_entity_poly.type
_entity_poly.pdbx_seq_one_letter_code
_entity_poly.pdbx_strand_id
1 'polypeptide(L)'
;MQQGFYVYRNARLLVAGGWLGLGQGRSWTREEAHRLARIRIDIPNSADADWKIDIRKSTARPPVALRKQLLNLAEDIRQRARRVFAHRGRIVQVGGKEPLIEAWQTEQSHGGMRYRISEEHPAVKAVLESAGPLLPQIRAMLRVIEETVPVQRIWLDTTEGKEVPRTGFVGEAPTEVVAVLEVMFRNNTSDSFI
;
A
#
# COMPACT_ATOMS: atom_id res chain seq x y z
N MET A 1 1.19 -6.14 -14.88
CA MET A 1 0.68 -4.79 -14.59
C MET A 1 1.64 -3.73 -15.14
N GLN A 2 1.14 -2.62 -15.70
CA GLN A 2 2.03 -1.53 -16.16
C GLN A 2 2.45 -0.70 -14.95
N GLN A 3 3.68 -0.16 -14.89
CA GLN A 3 4.18 0.83 -13.91
C GLN A 3 5.45 1.51 -14.44
N GLY A 4 5.80 2.68 -13.92
CA GLY A 4 7.01 3.41 -14.31
C GLY A 4 6.77 4.41 -15.44
N PHE A 5 7.72 4.50 -16.37
CA PHE A 5 7.76 5.52 -17.41
C PHE A 5 6.88 5.22 -18.61
N TYR A 6 6.16 6.24 -19.05
CA TYR A 6 5.40 6.29 -20.28
C TYR A 6 6.08 7.30 -21.20
N VAL A 7 6.71 6.82 -22.25
CA VAL A 7 7.45 7.66 -23.20
C VAL A 7 6.54 7.97 -24.37
N TYR A 8 6.33 9.24 -24.64
CA TYR A 8 5.58 9.78 -25.75
C TYR A 8 6.51 10.53 -26.69
N ARG A 9 6.17 10.55 -27.98
CA ARG A 9 6.77 11.44 -28.96
C ARG A 9 5.69 12.30 -29.57
N ASN A 10 5.73 13.61 -29.32
CA ASN A 10 4.67 14.55 -29.71
C ASN A 10 3.28 14.01 -29.34
N ALA A 11 3.07 13.66 -28.07
CA ALA A 11 1.85 13.05 -27.55
C ALA A 11 1.44 11.68 -28.13
N ARG A 12 2.24 11.07 -29.01
CA ARG A 12 2.06 9.66 -29.42
C ARG A 12 2.78 8.73 -28.46
N LEU A 13 2.05 7.81 -27.81
CA LEU A 13 2.65 6.82 -26.93
C LEU A 13 3.62 5.91 -27.70
N LEU A 14 4.86 5.84 -27.23
CA LEU A 14 5.90 4.96 -27.75
C LEU A 14 6.15 3.78 -26.84
N VAL A 15 6.31 4.01 -25.52
CA VAL A 15 6.59 2.95 -24.53
C VAL A 15 5.58 3.04 -23.40
N ALA A 16 4.85 1.93 -23.16
CA ALA A 16 3.83 1.83 -22.12
C ALA A 16 4.37 1.15 -20.85
N GLY A 17 5.04 1.93 -20.00
CA GLY A 17 5.56 1.46 -18.71
C GLY A 17 6.95 0.83 -18.80
N GLY A 18 7.52 0.51 -17.63
CA GLY A 18 8.89 0.06 -17.44
C GLY A 18 9.77 1.15 -16.81
N TRP A 19 10.94 0.77 -16.32
CA TRP A 19 11.87 1.69 -15.66
C TRP A 19 13.03 2.14 -16.56
N LEU A 20 12.89 1.96 -17.88
CA LEU A 20 13.87 2.33 -18.89
C LEU A 20 15.28 1.72 -18.66
N GLY A 21 15.35 0.60 -17.94
CA GLY A 21 16.61 -0.04 -17.52
C GLY A 21 17.36 0.68 -16.40
N LEU A 22 16.77 1.71 -15.79
CA LEU A 22 17.33 2.44 -14.65
C LEU A 22 17.25 1.60 -13.36
N GLY A 23 18.19 1.83 -12.46
CA GLY A 23 18.23 1.26 -11.11
C GLY A 23 19.61 1.42 -10.47
N GLN A 24 19.70 1.30 -9.15
CA GLN A 24 20.98 1.32 -8.44
C GLN A 24 21.55 -0.11 -8.42
N GLY A 25 22.69 -0.32 -9.10
CA GLY A 25 23.36 -1.63 -9.21
C GLY A 25 22.70 -2.61 -10.19
N ARG A 26 21.38 -2.81 -10.10
CA ARG A 26 20.57 -3.63 -11.04
C ARG A 26 19.38 -2.82 -11.54
N SER A 27 18.95 -3.05 -12.79
CA SER A 27 17.74 -2.43 -13.33
C SER A 27 16.53 -2.77 -12.45
N TRP A 28 15.74 -1.75 -12.14
CA TRP A 28 14.51 -1.89 -11.38
C TRP A 28 13.53 -2.82 -12.09
N THR A 29 13.01 -3.79 -11.35
CA THR A 29 11.95 -4.66 -11.81
C THR A 29 10.59 -4.04 -11.55
N ARG A 30 9.56 -4.62 -12.18
CA ARG A 30 8.19 -4.30 -11.86
C ARG A 30 7.87 -5.00 -10.53
N GLU A 31 7.69 -4.21 -9.49
CA GLU A 31 7.35 -4.63 -8.14
C GLU A 31 6.04 -3.99 -7.70
N GLU A 32 5.22 -4.74 -6.97
CA GLU A 32 3.84 -4.35 -6.68
C GLU A 32 3.69 -3.17 -5.72
N ALA A 33 4.67 -2.97 -4.85
CA ALA A 33 4.78 -1.76 -4.01
C ALA A 33 4.81 -0.45 -4.83
N HIS A 34 5.14 -0.53 -6.11
CA HIS A 34 5.26 0.62 -7.02
C HIS A 34 4.19 0.63 -8.12
N ARG A 35 3.14 -0.19 -7.99
CA ARG A 35 2.07 -0.33 -9.01
C ARG A 35 1.37 0.98 -9.38
N LEU A 36 1.34 1.93 -8.44
CA LEU A 36 0.71 3.25 -8.64
C LEU A 36 1.63 4.27 -9.33
N ALA A 37 2.93 3.96 -9.51
CA ALA A 37 3.88 4.88 -10.12
C ALA A 37 3.62 5.02 -11.63
N ARG A 38 3.29 6.24 -12.07
CA ARG A 38 3.12 6.66 -13.47
C ARG A 38 3.96 7.89 -13.73
N ILE A 39 4.89 7.83 -14.67
CA ILE A 39 5.74 8.97 -15.04
C ILE A 39 5.62 9.20 -16.54
N ARG A 40 5.06 10.33 -16.96
CA ARG A 40 4.99 10.70 -18.38
C ARG A 40 6.27 11.44 -18.78
N ILE A 41 6.87 11.02 -19.88
CA ILE A 41 7.91 11.76 -20.58
C ILE A 41 7.39 12.00 -22.00
N ASP A 42 7.41 13.25 -22.44
CA ASP A 42 7.13 13.61 -23.83
C ASP A 42 8.42 14.13 -24.44
N ILE A 43 8.86 13.51 -25.53
CA ILE A 43 10.08 13.89 -26.24
C ILE A 43 9.74 14.49 -27.60
N PRO A 44 10.50 15.50 -28.07
CA PRO A 44 10.36 16.00 -29.44
C PRO A 44 10.90 14.97 -30.44
N ASN A 45 10.53 15.10 -31.72
CA ASN A 45 11.05 14.24 -32.79
C ASN A 45 12.58 14.28 -32.90
N SER A 46 13.21 15.41 -32.57
CA SER A 46 14.67 15.57 -32.61
C SER A 46 15.41 14.69 -31.60
N ALA A 47 14.75 14.29 -30.51
CA ALA A 47 15.35 13.45 -29.47
C ALA A 47 15.24 11.95 -29.76
N ASP A 48 14.54 11.54 -30.83
CA ASP A 48 14.34 10.13 -31.20
C ASP A 48 15.67 9.40 -31.46
N ALA A 49 16.67 10.10 -32.01
CA ALA A 49 18.00 9.54 -32.27
C ALA A 49 18.79 9.25 -30.98
N ASP A 50 18.64 10.11 -29.97
CA ASP A 50 19.35 9.99 -28.69
C ASP A 50 18.70 8.94 -27.79
N TRP A 51 17.38 8.81 -27.90
CA TRP A 51 16.60 7.79 -27.21
C TRP A 51 16.58 6.53 -28.06
N LYS A 52 17.48 5.59 -27.77
CA LYS A 52 17.58 4.30 -28.49
C LYS A 52 16.28 3.49 -28.30
N ILE A 53 15.26 3.80 -29.10
CA ILE A 53 13.93 3.19 -29.07
C ILE A 53 13.97 1.93 -29.93
N ASP A 54 13.61 0.80 -29.32
CA ASP A 54 13.52 -0.47 -30.03
C ASP A 54 12.38 -0.43 -31.07
N ILE A 55 12.59 -1.01 -32.25
CA ILE A 55 11.61 -1.12 -33.35
C ILE A 55 10.33 -1.84 -32.88
N ARG A 56 10.44 -2.73 -31.88
CA ARG A 56 9.29 -3.37 -31.22
C ARG A 56 8.49 -2.44 -30.30
N LYS A 57 8.94 -1.18 -30.13
CA LYS A 57 8.34 -0.14 -29.26
C LYS A 57 8.12 -0.61 -27.82
N SER A 58 8.92 -1.57 -27.39
CA SER A 58 8.79 -2.21 -26.07
C SER A 58 9.78 -1.66 -25.06
N THR A 59 10.86 -1.02 -25.52
CA THR A 59 11.90 -0.45 -24.66
C THR A 59 12.45 0.86 -25.24
N ALA A 60 12.71 1.84 -24.37
CA ALA A 60 13.45 3.05 -24.69
C ALA A 60 14.56 3.20 -23.66
N ARG A 61 15.75 3.62 -24.12
CA ARG A 61 16.90 3.87 -23.24
C ARG A 61 17.23 5.36 -23.24
N PRO A 62 17.17 6.03 -22.08
CA PRO A 62 17.45 7.46 -22.02
C PRO A 62 18.94 7.72 -22.26
N PRO A 63 19.28 8.90 -22.83
CA PRO A 63 20.64 9.38 -22.98
C PRO A 63 21.37 9.44 -21.64
N VAL A 64 22.68 9.23 -21.65
CA VAL A 64 23.51 9.18 -20.42
C VAL A 64 23.32 10.43 -19.56
N ALA A 65 23.27 11.60 -20.18
CA ALA A 65 23.07 12.88 -19.50
C ALA A 65 21.78 12.95 -18.66
N LEU A 66 20.70 12.30 -19.12
CA LEU A 66 19.39 12.35 -18.46
C LEU A 66 19.19 11.22 -17.43
N ARG A 67 20.05 10.19 -17.44
CA ARG A 67 19.87 9.01 -16.57
C ARG A 67 19.80 9.36 -15.09
N LYS A 68 20.69 10.25 -14.61
CA LYS A 68 20.74 10.62 -13.18
C LYS A 68 19.47 11.34 -12.74
N GLN A 69 18.96 12.26 -13.56
CA GLN A 69 17.74 13.00 -13.26
C GLN A 69 16.50 12.09 -13.27
N LEU A 70 16.38 11.24 -14.30
CA LEU A 70 15.28 10.27 -14.40
C LEU A 70 15.32 9.24 -13.27
N LEU A 71 16.51 8.81 -12.85
CA LEU A 71 16.67 7.92 -11.71
C LEU A 71 16.18 8.58 -10.41
N ASN A 72 16.59 9.81 -10.12
CA ASN A 72 16.13 10.52 -8.92
C ASN A 72 14.61 10.75 -8.92
N LEU A 73 14.04 11.16 -10.06
CA LEU A 73 12.60 11.34 -10.21
C LEU A 73 11.83 10.03 -9.98
N ALA A 74 12.31 8.94 -10.58
CA ALA A 74 11.71 7.62 -10.41
C ALA A 74 11.77 7.13 -8.97
N GLU A 75 12.89 7.37 -8.27
CA GLU A 75 13.04 6.98 -6.87
C GLU A 75 12.04 7.71 -5.97
N ASP A 76 11.91 9.03 -6.12
CA ASP A 76 10.94 9.82 -5.36
C ASP A 76 9.48 9.36 -5.65
N ILE A 77 9.14 9.11 -6.91
CA ILE A 77 7.80 8.62 -7.27
C ILE A 77 7.57 7.19 -6.76
N ARG A 78 8.59 6.33 -6.77
CA ARG A 78 8.52 4.99 -6.16
C ARG A 78 8.25 5.09 -4.67
N GLN A 79 8.95 5.96 -3.95
CA GLN A 79 8.72 6.18 -2.52
C GLN A 79 7.31 6.71 -2.24
N ARG A 80 6.82 7.66 -3.06
CA ARG A 80 5.44 8.16 -2.95
C ARG A 80 4.41 7.07 -3.23
N ALA A 81 4.60 6.27 -4.28
CA ALA A 81 3.72 5.15 -4.62
C ALA A 81 3.69 4.10 -3.48
N ARG A 82 4.86 3.79 -2.90
CA ARG A 82 4.97 2.89 -1.75
C ARG A 82 4.26 3.45 -0.51
N ARG A 83 4.41 4.74 -0.22
CA ARG A 83 3.66 5.40 0.88
C ARG A 83 2.16 5.32 0.64
N VAL A 84 1.67 5.67 -0.55
CA VAL A 84 0.23 5.58 -0.87
C VAL A 84 -0.26 4.14 -0.79
N PHE A 85 0.53 3.17 -1.26
CA PHE A 85 0.20 1.75 -1.16
C PHE A 85 0.10 1.29 0.31
N ALA A 86 1.07 1.68 1.15
CA ALA A 86 1.05 1.40 2.59
C ALA A 86 -0.09 2.14 3.32
N HIS A 87 -0.42 3.37 2.90
CA HIS A 87 -1.48 4.18 3.49
C HIS A 87 -2.90 3.70 3.16
N ARG A 88 -3.11 2.83 2.15
CA ARG A 88 -4.43 2.22 1.89
C ARG A 88 -4.89 1.24 2.98
N GLY A 89 -4.05 0.92 3.96
CA GLY A 89 -4.43 0.26 5.21
C GLY A 89 -4.71 1.22 6.38
N ARG A 90 -4.45 2.52 6.20
CA ARG A 90 -4.63 3.55 7.22
C ARG A 90 -5.95 4.27 6.95
N ILE A 91 -6.89 4.21 7.91
CA ILE A 91 -8.13 4.99 7.84
C ILE A 91 -7.72 6.47 7.81
N VAL A 92 -7.97 7.15 6.69
CA VAL A 92 -7.69 8.58 6.55
C VAL A 92 -8.81 9.36 7.23
N GLN A 93 -8.44 10.22 8.17
CA GLN A 93 -9.30 11.20 8.81
C GLN A 93 -10.07 12.03 7.76
N VAL A 94 -11.40 11.86 7.72
CA VAL A 94 -12.30 12.84 7.14
C VAL A 94 -12.96 13.57 8.31
N GLY A 95 -12.32 14.66 8.78
CA GLY A 95 -12.97 15.65 9.64
C GLY A 95 -13.02 15.43 11.15
N GLY A 96 -12.25 14.52 11.74
CA GLY A 96 -12.17 14.33 13.21
C GLY A 96 -10.97 15.00 13.86
N LYS A 97 -11.14 15.58 15.06
CA LYS A 97 -10.06 16.20 15.86
C LYS A 97 -9.31 15.20 16.74
N GLU A 98 -9.82 13.98 16.89
CA GLU A 98 -9.22 12.96 17.75
C GLU A 98 -8.35 11.96 16.96
N PRO A 99 -7.17 11.59 17.48
CA PRO A 99 -6.32 10.59 16.86
C PRO A 99 -7.05 9.24 16.83
N LEU A 100 -7.24 8.69 15.64
CA LEU A 100 -7.83 7.37 15.48
C LEU A 100 -6.80 6.33 15.96
N ILE A 101 -7.18 5.52 16.95
CA ILE A 101 -6.37 4.40 17.42
C ILE A 101 -6.41 3.33 16.31
N GLU A 102 -5.25 2.89 15.83
CA GLU A 102 -5.17 1.81 14.84
C GLU A 102 -5.40 0.45 15.51
N ALA A 103 -6.25 -0.39 14.92
CA ALA A 103 -6.55 -1.72 15.45
C ALA A 103 -5.33 -2.64 15.44
N TRP A 104 -4.42 -2.48 14.47
CA TRP A 104 -3.17 -3.21 14.39
C TRP A 104 -1.99 -2.30 14.71
N GLN A 105 -1.13 -2.73 15.62
CA GLN A 105 0.10 -2.05 16.01
C GLN A 105 1.31 -2.91 15.65
N THR A 106 2.45 -2.27 15.40
CA THR A 106 3.72 -2.97 15.15
C THR A 106 4.61 -2.85 16.38
N GLU A 107 5.00 -3.99 16.95
CA GLU A 107 6.00 -4.06 18.02
C GLU A 107 7.33 -4.54 17.45
N GLN A 108 8.42 -3.85 17.79
CA GLN A 108 9.77 -4.33 17.52
C GLN A 108 10.26 -5.11 18.74
N SER A 109 10.59 -6.38 18.54
CA SER A 109 11.22 -7.24 19.54
C SER A 109 12.60 -7.67 19.06
N HIS A 110 13.41 -8.23 19.97
CA HIS A 110 14.74 -8.79 19.64
C HIS A 110 14.67 -9.89 18.57
N GLY A 111 13.50 -10.55 18.41
CA GLY A 111 13.23 -11.56 17.37
C GLY A 111 12.61 -11.02 16.08
N GLY A 112 12.52 -9.70 15.89
CA GLY A 112 11.92 -9.07 14.71
C GLY A 112 10.62 -8.32 14.97
N MET A 113 9.97 -7.88 13.90
CA MET A 113 8.68 -7.17 13.96
C MET A 113 7.53 -8.16 14.21
N ARG A 114 6.60 -7.77 15.09
CA ARG A 114 5.34 -8.48 15.34
C ARG A 114 4.16 -7.52 15.20
N TYR A 115 3.01 -8.06 14.83
CA TYR A 115 1.76 -7.30 14.73
C TYR A 115 0.86 -7.65 15.92
N ARG A 116 0.34 -6.63 16.59
CA ARG A 116 -0.52 -6.75 17.77
C ARG A 116 -1.87 -6.09 17.52
N ILE A 117 -2.92 -6.65 18.09
CA ILE A 117 -4.21 -5.99 18.16
C ILE A 117 -4.16 -5.00 19.33
N SER A 118 -4.53 -3.75 19.06
CA SER A 118 -4.60 -2.73 20.11
C SER A 118 -5.79 -3.00 21.03
N GLU A 119 -5.53 -3.28 22.30
CA GLU A 119 -6.58 -3.39 23.33
C GLU A 119 -7.29 -2.05 23.57
N GLU A 120 -6.63 -0.93 23.30
CA GLU A 120 -7.17 0.43 23.40
C GLU A 120 -8.09 0.80 22.23
N HIS A 121 -8.09 0.00 21.14
CA HIS A 121 -9.01 0.24 20.04
C HIS A 121 -10.47 0.09 20.54
N PRO A 122 -11.38 1.06 20.29
CA PRO A 122 -12.73 1.04 20.89
C PRO A 122 -13.53 -0.24 20.63
N ALA A 123 -13.35 -0.85 19.45
CA ALA A 123 -13.96 -2.15 19.12
C ALA A 123 -13.50 -3.31 20.00
N VAL A 124 -12.24 -3.28 20.42
CA VAL A 124 -11.59 -4.34 21.21
C VAL A 124 -11.83 -4.06 22.69
N LYS A 125 -11.56 -2.84 23.13
CA LYS A 125 -11.76 -2.37 24.51
C LYS A 125 -13.16 -2.70 25.02
N ALA A 126 -14.21 -2.32 24.30
CA ALA A 126 -15.59 -2.56 24.69
C ALA A 126 -15.92 -4.06 24.89
N VAL A 127 -15.33 -4.94 24.08
CA VAL A 127 -15.49 -6.39 24.24
C VAL A 127 -14.71 -6.90 25.45
N LEU A 128 -13.47 -6.44 25.65
CA LEU A 128 -12.66 -6.85 26.80
C LEU A 128 -13.28 -6.41 28.14
N GLU A 129 -13.86 -5.21 28.20
CA GLU A 129 -14.53 -4.69 29.40
C GLU A 129 -15.82 -5.44 29.73
N SER A 130 -16.56 -5.89 28.70
CA SER A 130 -17.81 -6.65 28.88
C SER A 130 -17.61 -8.17 28.94
N ALA A 131 -16.39 -8.67 28.73
CA ALA A 131 -16.09 -10.09 28.60
C ALA A 131 -16.37 -10.93 29.87
N GLY A 132 -16.28 -10.31 31.05
CA GLY A 132 -16.46 -10.99 32.33
C GLY A 132 -15.59 -12.26 32.44
N PRO A 133 -16.15 -13.43 32.80
CA PRO A 133 -15.40 -14.68 32.92
C PRO A 133 -14.72 -15.19 31.64
N LEU A 134 -15.11 -14.69 30.46
CA LEU A 134 -14.52 -15.09 29.16
C LEU A 134 -13.24 -14.32 28.82
N LEU A 135 -12.86 -13.31 29.62
CA LEU A 135 -11.73 -12.44 29.34
C LEU A 135 -10.42 -13.21 29.06
N PRO A 136 -10.02 -14.23 29.84
CA PRO A 136 -8.81 -15.00 29.56
C PRO A 136 -8.86 -15.72 28.20
N GLN A 137 -10.02 -16.27 27.83
CA GLN A 137 -10.23 -16.99 26.57
C GLN A 137 -10.18 -16.02 25.38
N ILE A 138 -10.79 -14.84 25.50
CA ILE A 138 -10.74 -13.81 24.45
C ILE A 138 -9.30 -13.32 24.24
N ARG A 139 -8.56 -13.04 25.32
CA ARG A 139 -7.14 -12.66 25.22
C ARG A 139 -6.30 -13.75 24.56
N ALA A 140 -6.52 -15.02 24.91
CA ALA A 140 -5.85 -16.15 24.27
C ALA A 140 -6.18 -16.25 22.78
N MET A 141 -7.46 -16.07 22.40
CA MET A 141 -7.92 -16.07 21.01
C MET A 141 -7.24 -14.95 20.21
N LEU A 142 -7.27 -13.70 20.71
CA LEU A 142 -6.59 -12.58 20.06
C LEU A 142 -5.11 -12.87 19.88
N ARG A 143 -4.46 -13.45 20.91
CA ARG A 143 -3.05 -13.80 20.84
C ARG A 143 -2.76 -14.85 19.75
N VAL A 144 -3.61 -15.86 19.58
CA VAL A 144 -3.46 -16.85 18.50
C VAL A 144 -3.60 -16.17 17.12
N ILE A 145 -4.56 -15.26 16.95
CA ILE A 145 -4.75 -14.52 15.70
C ILE A 145 -3.51 -13.68 15.36
N GLU A 146 -2.96 -12.96 16.35
CA GLU A 146 -1.73 -12.16 16.19
C GLU A 146 -0.52 -12.99 15.78
N GLU A 147 -0.36 -14.19 16.35
CA GLU A 147 0.77 -15.07 16.06
C GLU A 147 0.62 -15.83 14.73
N THR A 148 -0.58 -15.86 14.16
CA THR A 148 -0.89 -16.59 12.91
C THR A 148 -1.12 -15.67 11.71
N VAL A 149 -0.82 -14.37 11.84
CA VAL A 149 -0.91 -13.41 10.73
C VAL A 149 -0.06 -13.92 9.54
N PRO A 150 -0.66 -14.19 8.36
CA PRO A 150 0.00 -14.89 7.28
C PRO A 150 0.84 -13.93 6.41
N VAL A 151 1.82 -13.25 7.03
CA VAL A 151 2.63 -12.20 6.40
C VAL A 151 3.30 -12.68 5.10
N GLN A 152 3.91 -13.87 5.13
CA GLN A 152 4.59 -14.46 3.97
C GLN A 152 3.61 -14.73 2.83
N ARG A 153 2.40 -15.24 3.15
CA ARG A 153 1.40 -15.54 2.13
C ARG A 153 0.84 -14.27 1.50
N ILE A 154 0.55 -13.25 2.30
CA ILE A 154 0.16 -11.91 1.82
C ILE A 154 1.23 -11.36 0.86
N TRP A 155 2.52 -11.52 1.21
CA TRP A 155 3.62 -11.09 0.36
C TRP A 155 3.70 -11.90 -0.96
N LEU A 156 3.49 -13.21 -0.92
CA LEU A 156 3.45 -14.06 -2.12
C LEU A 156 2.27 -13.69 -3.03
N ASP A 157 1.06 -13.56 -2.48
CA ASP A 157 -0.15 -13.23 -3.25
C ASP A 157 -0.03 -11.84 -3.91
N THR A 158 0.63 -10.90 -3.23
CA THR A 158 0.92 -9.56 -3.78
C THR A 158 2.06 -9.52 -4.79
N THR A 159 3.05 -10.41 -4.71
CA THR A 159 4.18 -10.44 -5.67
C THR A 159 3.92 -11.30 -6.90
N GLU A 160 3.12 -12.36 -6.77
CA GLU A 160 2.72 -13.23 -7.89
C GLU A 160 1.57 -12.63 -8.75
N GLY A 161 1.11 -11.43 -8.42
CA GLY A 161 0.15 -10.67 -9.22
C GLY A 161 -1.26 -11.26 -9.23
N LYS A 162 -1.58 -12.17 -8.28
CA LYS A 162 -2.87 -12.88 -8.23
C LYS A 162 -4.01 -11.98 -7.80
N GLU A 163 -3.81 -11.11 -6.80
CA GLU A 163 -4.68 -9.97 -6.45
C GLU A 163 -4.10 -9.27 -5.22
N VAL A 164 -4.35 -7.96 -5.05
CA VAL A 164 -4.04 -7.30 -3.77
C VAL A 164 -5.17 -7.65 -2.80
N PRO A 165 -4.88 -8.06 -1.55
CA PRO A 165 -5.92 -8.30 -0.55
C PRO A 165 -6.89 -7.12 -0.49
N ARG A 166 -8.18 -7.40 -0.63
CA ARG A 166 -9.23 -6.38 -0.49
C ARG A 166 -9.35 -6.04 0.99
N THR A 167 -9.17 -4.78 1.33
CA THR A 167 -9.27 -4.25 2.70
C THR A 167 -10.28 -3.12 2.74
N GLY A 168 -10.67 -2.67 3.94
CA GLY A 168 -11.56 -1.52 4.10
C GLY A 168 -12.95 -1.73 3.48
N PHE A 169 -13.48 -2.96 3.56
CA PHE A 169 -14.80 -3.34 3.05
C PHE A 169 -14.98 -3.16 1.52
N VAL A 170 -13.88 -3.13 0.76
CA VAL A 170 -13.95 -3.01 -0.71
C VAL A 170 -14.64 -4.24 -1.31
N GLY A 171 -15.85 -4.02 -1.82
CA GLY A 171 -16.68 -5.05 -2.47
C GLY A 171 -17.66 -5.75 -1.54
N GLU A 172 -17.72 -5.36 -0.26
CA GLU A 172 -18.71 -5.88 0.70
C GLU A 172 -20.07 -5.20 0.51
N ALA A 173 -21.14 -5.91 0.91
CA ALA A 173 -22.49 -5.35 0.82
C ALA A 173 -22.68 -4.21 1.84
N PRO A 174 -23.40 -3.12 1.49
CA PRO A 174 -23.62 -2.00 2.41
C PRO A 174 -24.20 -2.43 3.77
N THR A 175 -25.04 -3.45 3.80
CA THR A 175 -25.65 -4.00 5.02
C THR A 175 -24.63 -4.57 5.99
N GLU A 176 -23.59 -5.24 5.50
CA GLU A 176 -22.53 -5.84 6.33
C GLU A 176 -21.63 -4.74 6.90
N VAL A 177 -21.35 -3.71 6.10
CA VAL A 177 -20.58 -2.54 6.54
C VAL A 177 -21.35 -1.76 7.61
N VAL A 178 -22.65 -1.54 7.41
CA VAL A 178 -23.51 -0.82 8.38
C VAL A 178 -23.57 -1.55 9.71
N ALA A 179 -23.74 -2.87 9.72
CA ALA A 179 -23.78 -3.65 10.97
C ALA A 179 -22.50 -3.48 11.79
N VAL A 180 -21.33 -3.46 11.15
CA VAL A 180 -20.04 -3.21 11.83
C VAL A 180 -19.95 -1.77 12.31
N LEU A 181 -20.34 -0.79 11.48
CA LEU A 181 -20.30 0.63 11.85
C LEU A 181 -21.25 0.98 13.00
N GLU A 182 -22.42 0.36 13.09
CA GLU A 182 -23.36 0.55 14.20
C GLU A 182 -22.78 0.07 15.54
N VAL A 183 -22.05 -1.05 15.54
CA VAL A 183 -21.32 -1.51 16.72
C VAL A 183 -20.22 -0.50 17.09
N MET A 184 -19.44 -0.04 16.11
CA MET A 184 -18.37 0.93 16.34
C MET A 184 -18.89 2.27 16.88
N PHE A 185 -19.99 2.78 16.32
CA PHE A 185 -20.61 4.03 16.74
C PHE A 185 -21.10 3.96 18.18
N ARG A 186 -21.73 2.84 18.59
CA ARG A 186 -22.14 2.62 19.98
C ARG A 186 -20.95 2.58 20.94
N ASN A 187 -19.88 1.89 20.56
CA ASN A 187 -18.69 1.80 21.41
C ASN A 187 -18.02 3.17 21.60
N ASN A 188 -17.99 4.02 20.57
CA ASN A 188 -17.41 5.37 20.66
C ASN A 188 -18.30 6.38 21.42
N THR A 189 -19.62 6.25 21.34
CA THR A 189 -20.56 7.19 22.01
C THR A 189 -20.75 6.90 23.50
N SER A 190 -20.44 5.67 23.94
CA SER A 190 -20.51 5.29 25.35
C SER A 190 -19.44 5.97 26.22
N ASP A 191 -18.32 6.40 25.63
CA ASP A 191 -17.25 7.14 26.31
C ASP A 191 -17.53 8.66 26.42
N SER A 192 -18.63 9.18 25.84
CA SER A 192 -18.94 10.63 25.79
C SER A 192 -19.86 11.15 26.91
N PHE A 193 -20.22 10.31 27.89
CA PHE A 193 -21.09 10.68 29.02
C PHE A 193 -20.54 10.20 30.37
N ILE A 194 -19.30 10.57 30.70
CA ILE A 194 -18.79 10.62 32.09
C ILE A 194 -17.89 11.85 32.22
#